data_AF-A0A849DX53-F1
#
_entry.id   AF-A0A849DX53-F1
#
_cell.length_a   1.000
_cell.length_b   1.000
_cell.length_c   1.000
_cell.angle_alpha   90.00
_cell.angle_beta   90.00
_cell.angle_gamma   90.00
#
_symmetry.space_group_name_H-M   'P 1'
#
loop_
_entity.id
_entity.type
_entity.pdbx_description
1 polymer ?
#
loop_
_entity_poly.entity_id
_entity_poly.type
_entity_poly.pdbx_seq_one_letter_code
_entity_poly.pdbx_strand_id
1 'polypeptide(L)'
;RIIRPMLDLPRTEILRWLHENGYAWREDASNADEQFLRNRVRHTILPLLEGELNPNLRETLLRTMDILREENVWMEQMAGETSGFAAVDGTKPEVPSTLPLALRRRILRKWLFEQGAAEADFDAVEKILALMAAGNGTTTFELNDKQRVVVEYGIPRFEERDHPLSEPQWMLTREPGTGWRKDHGKGIGILPAEASFNARKVGSSPIEVRGYRSGDRIAPLGMEGSRKLQDILTDQKIPRAQRANIPVVICRGEIIWLPGYRTARGWEVQGDTGKSVHARIEQTPAG
;
A
#
# COMPACT_ATOMS: atom_id res chain seq x y z
N ARG A 1 5.92 -24.65 11.71
CA ARG A 1 4.61 -24.64 12.41
C ARG A 1 4.84 -24.09 13.82
N ILE A 2 4.22 -22.98 14.19
CA ILE A 2 4.30 -22.44 15.56
C ILE A 2 3.14 -23.04 16.36
N ILE A 3 3.44 -23.73 17.45
CA ILE A 3 2.44 -24.29 18.37
C ILE A 3 2.29 -23.32 19.54
N ARG A 4 1.07 -23.03 19.96
CA ARG A 4 0.75 -22.16 21.10
C ARG A 4 -0.02 -22.95 22.17
N PRO A 5 0.64 -23.81 22.95
CA PRO A 5 -0.03 -24.75 23.86
C PRO A 5 -0.88 -24.09 24.95
N MET A 6 -0.57 -22.83 25.30
CA MET A 6 -1.22 -22.09 26.38
C MET A 6 -2.21 -21.04 25.87
N LEU A 7 -2.61 -21.08 24.59
CA LEU A 7 -3.45 -20.04 23.99
C LEU A 7 -4.83 -19.94 24.65
N ASP A 8 -5.39 -21.09 25.04
CA ASP A 8 -6.72 -21.19 25.64
C ASP A 8 -6.68 -21.17 27.19
N LEU A 9 -5.48 -21.09 27.79
CA LEU A 9 -5.31 -21.05 29.24
C LEU A 9 -5.28 -19.60 29.74
N PRO A 10 -6.17 -19.21 30.67
CA PRO A 10 -6.13 -17.88 31.25
C PRO A 10 -4.85 -17.70 32.09
N ARG A 11 -4.27 -16.48 32.04
CA ARG A 11 -3.05 -16.14 32.80
C ARG A 11 -3.18 -16.46 34.29
N THR A 12 -4.36 -16.29 34.87
CA THR A 12 -4.64 -16.56 36.28
C THR A 12 -4.46 -18.04 36.65
N GLU A 13 -4.81 -18.95 35.74
CA GLU A 13 -4.60 -20.38 35.92
C GLU A 13 -3.12 -20.76 35.81
N ILE A 14 -2.39 -20.15 34.87
CA ILE A 14 -0.95 -20.33 34.72
C ILE A 14 -0.22 -19.88 36.00
N LEU A 15 -0.56 -18.71 36.54
CA LEU A 15 0.06 -18.18 37.76
C LEU A 15 -0.27 -19.04 38.98
N ARG A 16 -1.51 -19.51 39.10
CA ARG A 16 -1.92 -20.42 40.18
C ARG A 16 -1.14 -21.73 40.11
N TRP A 17 -1.02 -22.34 38.93
CA TRP A 17 -0.25 -23.55 38.74
C TRP A 17 1.24 -23.35 39.09
N LEU A 18 1.84 -22.24 38.67
CA LEU A 18 3.23 -21.90 39.05
C LEU A 18 3.40 -21.79 40.56
N HIS A 19 2.44 -21.15 41.24
CA HIS A 19 2.46 -20.99 42.69
C HIS A 19 2.29 -22.32 43.43
N GLU A 20 1.33 -23.16 43.02
CA GLU A 20 1.08 -24.49 43.60
C GLU A 20 2.27 -25.43 43.44
N ASN A 21 3.03 -25.29 42.35
CA ASN A 21 4.22 -26.10 42.09
C ASN A 21 5.53 -25.45 42.58
N GLY A 22 5.47 -24.29 43.25
CA GLY A 22 6.62 -23.61 43.83
C GLY A 22 7.62 -23.05 42.81
N TYR A 23 7.20 -22.78 41.57
CA TYR A 23 8.07 -22.20 40.55
C TYR A 23 8.13 -20.68 40.69
N ALA A 24 9.34 -20.14 40.80
CA ALA A 24 9.57 -18.70 40.68
C ALA A 24 9.53 -18.27 39.21
N TRP A 25 8.92 -17.12 38.94
CA TRP A 25 8.94 -16.48 37.62
C TRP A 25 9.42 -15.04 37.72
N ARG A 26 9.86 -14.48 36.60
CA ARG A 26 10.23 -13.06 36.48
C ARG A 26 9.24 -12.36 35.56
N GLU A 27 8.74 -11.21 35.99
CA GLU A 27 7.97 -10.34 35.11
C GLU A 27 8.91 -9.45 34.29
N ASP A 28 8.73 -9.46 32.97
CA ASP A 28 9.47 -8.59 32.06
C ASP A 28 8.99 -7.14 32.22
N ALA A 29 9.92 -6.20 32.47
CA ALA A 29 9.62 -4.79 32.66
C ALA A 29 8.95 -4.14 31.42
N SER A 30 9.22 -4.67 30.22
CA SER A 30 8.58 -4.23 28.98
C SER A 30 7.08 -4.52 28.92
N ASN A 31 6.52 -5.31 29.84
CA ASN A 31 5.08 -5.58 29.90
C ASN A 31 4.25 -4.39 30.39
N ALA A 32 4.88 -3.43 31.06
CA ALA A 32 4.25 -2.20 31.55
C ALA A 32 4.43 -1.02 30.57
N ASP A 33 5.27 -1.17 29.54
CA ASP A 33 5.59 -0.08 28.62
C ASP A 33 4.46 0.15 27.60
N GLU A 34 3.71 1.24 27.76
CA GLU A 34 2.61 1.62 26.87
C GLU A 34 3.05 2.14 25.49
N GLN A 35 4.36 2.30 25.22
CA GLN A 35 4.84 2.58 23.87
C GLN A 35 4.45 1.46 22.88
N PHE A 36 4.39 0.22 23.36
CA PHE A 36 3.90 -0.91 22.57
C PHE A 36 2.36 -0.95 22.55
N LEU A 37 1.78 -0.97 21.35
CA LEU A 37 0.32 -0.98 21.14
C LEU A 37 -0.39 -2.08 21.94
N ARG A 38 0.19 -3.28 22.03
CA ARG A 38 -0.39 -4.41 22.79
C ARG A 38 -0.58 -4.09 24.29
N ASN A 39 0.36 -3.37 24.89
CA ASN A 39 0.34 -3.04 26.30
C ASN A 39 -0.67 -1.91 26.55
N ARG A 40 -0.69 -0.91 25.68
CA ARG A 40 -1.68 0.17 25.70
C ARG A 40 -3.12 -0.35 25.53
N VAL A 41 -3.32 -1.33 24.65
CA VAL A 41 -4.63 -2.00 24.52
C VAL A 41 -5.00 -2.69 25.83
N ARG A 42 -4.07 -3.42 26.46
CA ARG A 42 -4.32 -4.17 27.70
C ARG A 42 -4.56 -3.29 28.92
N HIS A 43 -3.76 -2.25 29.11
CA HIS A 43 -3.72 -1.47 30.35
C HIS A 43 -4.56 -0.19 30.29
N THR A 44 -4.80 0.35 29.09
CA THR A 44 -5.51 1.62 28.91
C THR A 44 -6.84 1.43 28.21
N ILE A 45 -6.84 0.87 26.99
CA ILE A 45 -8.02 0.88 26.11
C ILE A 45 -9.07 -0.12 26.59
N LEU A 46 -8.71 -1.38 26.86
CA LEU A 46 -9.67 -2.38 27.31
C LEU A 46 -10.32 -1.99 28.65
N PRO A 47 -9.58 -1.60 29.70
CA PRO A 47 -10.20 -1.17 30.96
C PRO A 47 -11.11 0.05 30.80
N LEU A 48 -10.74 1.02 29.95
CA LEU A 48 -11.58 2.18 29.67
C LEU A 48 -12.90 1.77 29.01
N LEU A 49 -12.87 0.90 28.00
CA LEU A 49 -14.08 0.44 27.32
C LEU A 49 -14.94 -0.47 28.21
N GLU A 50 -14.32 -1.29 29.07
CA GLU A 50 -15.02 -2.11 30.07
C GLU A 50 -15.74 -1.23 31.11
N GLY A 51 -15.09 -0.15 31.57
CA GLY A 51 -15.64 0.78 32.56
C GLY A 51 -16.71 1.73 32.02
N GLU A 52 -16.53 2.26 30.81
CA GLU A 52 -17.38 3.33 30.25
C GLU A 52 -18.53 2.82 29.37
N LEU A 53 -18.38 1.64 28.75
CA LEU A 53 -19.35 1.15 27.75
C LEU A 53 -20.03 -0.15 28.16
N ASN A 54 -19.25 -1.20 28.46
CA ASN A 54 -19.80 -2.52 28.73
C ASN A 54 -18.87 -3.34 29.64
N PRO A 55 -19.27 -3.63 30.89
CA PRO A 55 -18.50 -4.48 31.80
C PRO A 55 -18.17 -5.88 31.24
N ASN A 56 -19.00 -6.40 30.33
CA ASN A 56 -18.84 -7.71 29.71
C ASN A 56 -18.21 -7.63 28.31
N LEU A 57 -17.52 -6.54 27.98
CA LEU A 57 -16.93 -6.32 26.65
C LEU A 57 -15.99 -7.47 26.26
N ARG A 58 -15.13 -7.90 27.18
CA ARG A 58 -14.15 -8.96 26.91
C ARG A 58 -14.82 -10.28 26.57
N GLU A 59 -15.84 -10.67 27.33
CA GLU A 59 -16.64 -11.87 27.05
C GLU A 59 -17.35 -11.76 25.70
N THR A 60 -17.93 -10.58 25.40
CA THR A 60 -18.60 -10.31 24.12
C THR A 60 -17.63 -10.46 22.94
N LEU A 61 -16.44 -9.86 23.06
CA LEU A 61 -15.39 -9.97 22.04
C LEU A 61 -14.93 -11.41 21.84
N LEU A 62 -14.71 -12.16 22.93
CA LEU A 62 -14.32 -13.57 22.85
C LEU A 62 -15.40 -14.40 22.15
N ARG A 63 -16.67 -14.23 22.53
CA ARG A 63 -17.80 -14.91 21.88
C ARG A 63 -17.90 -14.57 20.39
N THR A 64 -17.72 -13.30 20.01
CA THR A 64 -17.68 -12.89 18.60
C THR A 64 -16.50 -13.53 17.88
N MET A 65 -15.33 -13.61 18.50
CA MET A 65 -14.15 -14.25 17.92
C MET A 65 -14.35 -15.76 17.73
N ASP A 66 -15.09 -16.43 18.62
CA ASP A 66 -15.42 -17.84 18.47
C ASP A 66 -16.38 -18.08 17.30
N ILE A 67 -17.46 -17.29 17.19
CA ILE A 67 -18.37 -17.32 16.04
C ILE A 67 -17.61 -17.11 14.73
N LEU A 68 -16.80 -16.04 14.65
CA LEU A 68 -16.01 -15.73 13.46
C LEU A 68 -15.00 -16.83 13.14
N ARG A 69 -14.43 -17.49 14.15
CA ARG A 69 -13.49 -18.60 13.96
C ARG A 69 -14.20 -19.80 13.33
N GLU A 70 -15.36 -20.18 13.84
CA GLU A 70 -16.16 -21.29 13.30
C GLU A 70 -16.62 -20.99 11.87
N GLU A 71 -17.18 -19.80 11.63
CA GLU A 71 -17.57 -19.37 10.29
C GLU A 71 -16.38 -19.36 9.33
N ASN A 72 -15.21 -18.92 9.79
CA ASN A 72 -13.99 -18.93 9.00
C ASN A 72 -13.51 -20.34 8.65
N VAL A 73 -13.63 -21.31 9.56
CA VAL A 73 -13.35 -22.72 9.30
C VAL A 73 -14.30 -23.27 8.25
N TRP A 74 -15.61 -23.02 8.40
CA TRP A 74 -16.61 -23.44 7.42
C TRP A 74 -16.33 -22.83 6.03
N MET A 75 -16.02 -21.54 5.96
CA MET A 75 -15.64 -20.89 4.70
C MET A 75 -14.35 -21.45 4.10
N GLU A 76 -13.37 -21.86 4.91
CA GLU A 76 -12.15 -22.54 4.41
C GLU A 76 -12.49 -23.88 3.78
N GLN A 77 -13.38 -24.66 4.39
CA GLN A 77 -13.85 -25.93 3.85
C GLN A 77 -14.60 -25.73 2.53
N MET A 78 -15.55 -24.79 2.48
CA MET A 78 -16.28 -24.46 1.26
C MET A 78 -15.35 -23.98 0.14
N ALA A 79 -14.38 -23.12 0.47
CA ALA A 79 -13.38 -22.67 -0.50
C ALA A 79 -12.49 -23.84 -0.97
N GLY A 80 -12.10 -24.75 -0.08
CA GLY A 80 -11.30 -25.93 -0.39
C GLY A 80 -12.02 -26.95 -1.27
N GLU A 81 -13.29 -27.26 -0.97
CA GLU A 81 -14.15 -28.14 -1.78
C GLU A 81 -14.38 -27.55 -3.18
N THR A 82 -14.63 -26.24 -3.24
CA THR A 82 -14.80 -25.52 -4.51
C THR A 82 -13.49 -25.43 -5.29
N SER A 83 -12.36 -25.28 -4.58
CA SER A 83 -11.01 -25.28 -5.17
C SER A 83 -10.46 -26.69 -5.39
N GLY A 84 -11.22 -27.76 -5.10
CA GLY A 84 -10.86 -29.14 -5.47
C GLY A 84 -10.76 -29.33 -6.99
N PHE A 85 -11.17 -28.33 -7.77
CA PHE A 85 -10.90 -28.14 -9.20
C PHE A 85 -9.61 -27.34 -9.47
N ALA A 86 -8.67 -27.25 -8.52
CA ALA A 86 -7.44 -26.49 -8.66
C ALA A 86 -6.60 -26.99 -9.84
N ALA A 87 -6.51 -26.11 -10.85
CA ALA A 87 -5.44 -25.91 -11.82
C ALA A 87 -4.41 -27.03 -11.96
N VAL A 88 -4.39 -27.61 -13.16
CA VAL A 88 -3.41 -28.60 -13.64
C VAL A 88 -1.94 -28.17 -13.37
N ASP A 89 -1.66 -26.86 -13.25
CA ASP A 89 -0.29 -26.31 -13.10
C ASP A 89 -0.10 -25.33 -11.91
N GLY A 90 -1.08 -25.11 -11.03
CA GLY A 90 -0.96 -24.21 -9.86
C GLY A 90 -0.78 -22.70 -10.14
N THR A 91 -0.53 -22.30 -11.39
CA THR A 91 -0.24 -20.91 -11.81
C THR A 91 -1.47 -20.04 -12.06
N LYS A 92 -2.66 -20.62 -12.06
CA LYS A 92 -3.94 -19.94 -12.34
C LYS A 92 -4.99 -20.39 -11.32
N PRO A 93 -5.72 -19.49 -10.65
CA PRO A 93 -6.83 -19.88 -9.79
C PRO A 93 -8.11 -20.03 -10.62
N GLU A 94 -8.92 -21.06 -10.32
CA GLU A 94 -10.30 -21.13 -10.79
C GLU A 94 -11.21 -20.35 -9.84
N VAL A 95 -11.70 -19.20 -10.28
CA VAL A 95 -12.61 -18.36 -9.51
C VAL A 95 -13.86 -18.05 -10.35
N PRO A 96 -14.81 -19.00 -10.45
CA PRO A 96 -16.05 -18.77 -11.21
C PRO A 96 -16.80 -17.53 -10.72
N SER A 97 -17.26 -16.71 -11.66
CA SER A 97 -18.04 -15.49 -11.37
C SER A 97 -19.39 -15.79 -10.71
N THR A 98 -19.89 -17.02 -10.85
CA THR A 98 -21.12 -17.54 -10.21
C THR A 98 -20.98 -17.75 -8.71
N LEU A 99 -19.76 -17.82 -8.18
CA LEU A 99 -19.53 -18.03 -6.75
C LEU A 99 -19.90 -16.77 -5.94
N PRO A 100 -20.42 -16.96 -4.71
CA PRO A 100 -20.54 -15.88 -3.74
C PRO A 100 -19.25 -15.09 -3.60
N LEU A 101 -19.35 -13.77 -3.47
CA LEU A 101 -18.20 -12.87 -3.42
C LEU A 101 -17.22 -13.22 -2.28
N ALA A 102 -17.74 -13.70 -1.15
CA ALA A 102 -16.93 -14.19 -0.03
C ALA A 102 -16.01 -15.34 -0.43
N LEU A 103 -16.53 -16.33 -1.19
CA LEU A 103 -15.72 -17.45 -1.68
C LEU A 103 -14.72 -17.00 -2.73
N ARG A 104 -15.11 -16.11 -3.66
CA ARG A 104 -14.18 -15.55 -4.66
C ARG A 104 -12.98 -14.86 -4.02
N ARG A 105 -13.23 -13.99 -3.03
CA ARG A 105 -12.17 -13.31 -2.25
C ARG A 105 -11.25 -14.31 -1.56
N ARG A 106 -11.83 -15.34 -0.95
CA ARG A 106 -11.11 -16.34 -0.16
C ARG A 106 -10.23 -17.24 -1.02
N ILE A 107 -10.76 -17.74 -2.14
CA ILE A 107 -10.01 -18.53 -3.12
C ILE A 107 -8.86 -17.71 -3.69
N LEU A 108 -9.13 -16.47 -4.15
CA LEU A 108 -8.09 -15.62 -4.72
C LEU A 108 -7.00 -15.27 -3.70
N ARG A 109 -7.38 -14.92 -2.47
CA ARG A 109 -6.42 -14.62 -1.40
C ARG A 109 -5.57 -15.83 -1.04
N LYS A 110 -6.17 -17.02 -0.98
CA LYS A 110 -5.45 -18.27 -0.72
C LYS A 110 -4.45 -18.57 -1.83
N TRP A 111 -4.88 -18.47 -3.09
CA TRP A 111 -3.99 -18.64 -4.23
C TRP A 111 -2.83 -17.65 -4.21
N LEU A 112 -3.07 -16.35 -3.99
CA LEU A 112 -1.99 -15.35 -3.86
C LEU A 112 -1.00 -15.71 -2.76
N PHE A 113 -1.49 -16.18 -1.62
CA PHE A 113 -0.66 -16.62 -0.50
C PHE A 113 0.21 -17.84 -0.88
N GLU A 114 -0.36 -18.83 -1.58
CA GLU A 114 0.35 -20.02 -2.07
C GLU A 114 1.44 -19.68 -3.10
N GLN A 115 1.25 -18.62 -3.88
CA GLN A 115 2.27 -18.06 -4.78
C GLN A 115 3.34 -17.21 -4.06
N GLY A 116 3.28 -17.09 -2.73
CA GLY A 116 4.24 -16.30 -1.95
C GLY A 116 3.94 -14.80 -1.87
N ALA A 117 2.77 -14.35 -2.33
CA ALA A 117 2.31 -12.96 -2.19
C ALA A 117 1.54 -12.73 -0.88
N ALA A 118 2.17 -13.04 0.25
CA ALA A 118 1.55 -12.95 1.58
C ALA A 118 1.12 -11.53 1.99
N GLU A 119 1.67 -10.50 1.35
CA GLU A 119 1.36 -9.09 1.61
C GLU A 119 0.12 -8.58 0.86
N ALA A 120 -0.49 -9.40 0.00
CA ALA A 120 -1.70 -9.01 -0.72
C ALA A 120 -2.84 -8.66 0.26
N ASP A 121 -3.18 -7.38 0.32
CA ASP A 121 -4.21 -6.85 1.19
C ASP A 121 -5.60 -6.93 0.56
N PHE A 122 -6.60 -6.43 1.28
CA PHE A 122 -7.98 -6.41 0.81
C PHE A 122 -8.14 -5.66 -0.52
N ASP A 123 -7.47 -4.51 -0.67
CA ASP A 123 -7.57 -3.68 -1.87
C ASP A 123 -6.95 -4.37 -3.09
N ALA A 124 -5.86 -5.11 -2.89
CA ALA A 124 -5.28 -5.94 -3.95
C ALA A 124 -6.25 -7.02 -4.44
N VAL A 125 -6.87 -7.75 -3.52
CA VAL A 125 -7.86 -8.79 -3.84
C VAL A 125 -9.04 -8.21 -4.62
N GLU A 126 -9.62 -7.10 -4.15
CA GLU A 126 -10.77 -6.46 -4.83
C GLU A 126 -10.42 -5.95 -6.23
N LYS A 127 -9.23 -5.36 -6.40
CA LYS A 127 -8.79 -4.88 -7.72
C LYS A 127 -8.59 -6.03 -8.69
N ILE A 128 -7.96 -7.11 -8.27
CA ILE A 128 -7.77 -8.29 -9.13
C ILE A 128 -9.14 -8.89 -9.50
N LEU A 129 -10.06 -9.04 -8.55
CA LEU A 129 -11.43 -9.50 -8.85
C LEU A 129 -12.16 -8.59 -9.86
N ALA A 130 -11.97 -7.27 -9.75
CA ALA A 130 -12.54 -6.32 -10.71
C ALA A 130 -11.93 -6.47 -12.11
N LEU A 131 -10.61 -6.67 -12.20
CA LEU A 131 -9.92 -6.94 -13.48
C LEU A 131 -10.40 -8.25 -14.10
N MET A 132 -10.58 -9.30 -13.29
CA MET A 132 -11.12 -10.59 -13.74
C MET A 132 -12.54 -10.42 -14.31
N ALA A 133 -13.39 -9.66 -13.62
CA ALA A 133 -14.76 -9.40 -14.05
C ALA A 133 -14.86 -8.54 -15.31
N ALA A 134 -13.91 -7.63 -15.54
CA ALA A 134 -13.88 -6.80 -16.74
C ALA A 134 -13.64 -7.62 -18.02
N GLY A 135 -12.91 -8.73 -17.93
CA GLY A 135 -12.79 -9.74 -18.99
C GLY A 135 -12.12 -9.30 -20.31
N ASN A 136 -11.64 -8.06 -20.40
CA ASN A 136 -11.20 -7.45 -21.65
C ASN A 136 -9.69 -7.26 -21.70
N GLY A 137 -9.05 -7.88 -22.69
CA GLY A 137 -7.63 -7.71 -22.97
C GLY A 137 -6.72 -8.25 -21.87
N THR A 138 -5.49 -7.74 -21.84
CA THR A 138 -4.49 -8.06 -20.82
C THR A 138 -4.25 -6.85 -19.95
N THR A 139 -4.40 -7.01 -18.63
CA THR A 139 -4.12 -5.99 -17.63
C THR A 139 -3.17 -6.53 -16.59
N THR A 140 -2.33 -5.67 -16.01
CA THR A 140 -1.33 -6.06 -15.01
C THR A 140 -1.57 -5.32 -13.70
N PHE A 141 -1.56 -6.06 -12.60
CA PHE A 141 -1.61 -5.53 -11.25
C PHE A 141 -0.29 -5.84 -10.52
N GLU A 142 0.45 -4.80 -10.15
CA GLU A 142 1.70 -4.93 -9.40
C GLU A 142 1.39 -5.16 -7.91
N LEU A 143 1.87 -6.27 -7.35
CA LEU A 143 1.76 -6.56 -5.91
C LEU A 143 2.91 -5.90 -5.15
N ASN A 144 4.12 -6.00 -5.69
CA ASN A 144 5.34 -5.36 -5.21
C ASN A 144 6.40 -5.29 -6.34
N ASP A 145 7.65 -4.96 -6.01
CA ASP A 145 8.72 -4.78 -7.01
C ASP A 145 9.14 -6.06 -7.75
N LYS A 146 8.71 -7.24 -7.26
CA LYS A 146 9.07 -8.55 -7.81
C LYS A 146 7.85 -9.36 -8.27
N GLN A 147 6.67 -9.13 -7.70
CA GLN A 147 5.50 -9.97 -7.90
C GLN A 147 4.37 -9.18 -8.55
N ARG A 148 3.71 -9.79 -9.52
CA ARG A 148 2.55 -9.21 -10.20
C ARG A 148 1.50 -10.27 -10.53
N VAL A 149 0.29 -9.78 -10.79
CA VAL A 149 -0.81 -10.58 -11.34
C VAL A 149 -1.16 -10.01 -12.71
N VAL A 150 -1.02 -10.84 -13.74
CA VAL A 150 -1.44 -10.52 -15.09
C VAL A 150 -2.81 -11.15 -15.31
N VAL A 151 -3.81 -10.34 -15.63
CA VAL A 151 -5.17 -10.79 -15.93
C VAL A 151 -5.40 -10.67 -17.43
N GLU A 152 -5.48 -11.82 -18.10
CA GLU A 152 -5.66 -11.93 -19.54
C GLU A 152 -7.02 -12.59 -19.82
N TYR A 153 -7.89 -11.87 -20.54
CA TYR A 153 -9.28 -12.29 -20.81
C TYR A 153 -10.04 -12.75 -19.56
N GLY A 154 -9.81 -12.07 -18.43
CA GLY A 154 -10.43 -12.38 -17.13
C GLY A 154 -9.75 -13.48 -16.32
N ILE A 155 -8.69 -14.12 -16.85
CA ILE A 155 -7.95 -15.20 -16.20
C ILE A 155 -6.69 -14.62 -15.56
N PRO A 156 -6.54 -14.67 -14.23
CA PRO A 156 -5.35 -14.17 -13.56
C PRO A 156 -4.23 -15.23 -13.59
N ARG A 157 -3.00 -14.76 -13.80
CA ARG A 157 -1.75 -15.51 -13.73
C ARG A 157 -0.80 -14.78 -12.80
N PHE A 158 -0.15 -15.54 -11.91
CA PHE A 158 0.90 -15.00 -11.06
C PHE A 158 2.23 -15.02 -11.80
N GLU A 159 2.99 -13.94 -11.65
CA GLU A 159 4.34 -13.84 -12.18
C GLU A 159 5.27 -13.25 -11.13
N GLU A 160 6.37 -13.96 -10.88
CA GLU A 160 7.52 -13.47 -10.14
C GLU A 160 8.60 -13.07 -11.14
N ARG A 161 9.21 -11.90 -10.95
CA ARG A 161 10.29 -11.40 -11.79
C ARG A 161 11.64 -11.79 -11.20
N ASP A 162 12.52 -12.33 -12.05
CA ASP A 162 13.91 -12.67 -11.70
C ASP A 162 14.76 -11.45 -11.35
N HIS A 163 14.36 -10.26 -11.82
CA HIS A 163 15.02 -9.01 -11.51
C HIS A 163 14.01 -8.03 -10.90
N PRO A 164 14.36 -7.35 -9.79
CA PRO A 164 13.57 -6.20 -9.34
C PRO A 164 13.45 -5.24 -10.52
N LEU A 165 12.34 -4.49 -10.60
CA LEU A 165 12.24 -3.36 -11.51
C LEU A 165 13.58 -2.59 -11.47
N SER A 166 14.28 -2.50 -12.60
CA SER A 166 15.35 -1.51 -12.75
C SER A 166 14.78 -0.21 -12.23
N GLU A 167 15.50 0.48 -11.32
CA GLU A 167 15.00 1.73 -10.74
C GLU A 167 14.37 2.55 -11.86
N PRO A 168 13.09 2.96 -11.73
CA PRO A 168 12.39 3.65 -12.80
C PRO A 168 13.26 4.80 -13.30
N GLN A 169 13.80 4.65 -14.51
CA GLN A 169 14.63 5.68 -15.09
C GLN A 169 13.69 6.69 -15.73
N TRP A 170 13.80 7.93 -15.26
CA TRP A 170 13.11 9.06 -15.84
C TRP A 170 14.11 9.91 -16.61
N MET A 171 13.74 10.28 -17.81
CA MET A 171 14.49 11.25 -18.59
C MET A 171 13.87 12.64 -18.33
N LEU A 172 14.67 13.53 -17.74
CA LEU A 172 14.32 14.93 -17.57
C LEU A 172 15.03 15.76 -18.63
N THR A 173 14.26 16.35 -19.54
CA THR A 173 14.75 17.36 -20.47
C THR A 173 14.38 18.75 -19.95
N ARG A 174 15.31 19.70 -20.12
CA ARG A 174 15.11 21.09 -19.69
C ARG A 174 15.59 22.06 -20.76
N GLU A 175 14.77 23.06 -21.05
CA GLU A 175 15.10 24.11 -21.99
C GLU A 175 14.78 25.49 -21.40
N PRO A 176 15.65 26.50 -21.63
CA PRO A 176 15.33 27.87 -21.26
C PRO A 176 14.22 28.42 -22.17
N GLY A 177 13.35 29.26 -21.59
CA GLY A 177 12.25 29.87 -22.33
C GLY A 177 11.68 31.10 -21.63
N THR A 178 10.48 31.48 -22.04
CA THR A 178 9.71 32.60 -21.50
C THR A 178 8.26 32.21 -21.29
N GLY A 179 7.64 32.72 -20.24
CA GLY A 179 6.27 32.43 -19.88
C GLY A 179 6.10 31.04 -19.26
N TRP A 180 4.88 30.78 -18.81
CA TRP A 180 4.50 29.48 -18.28
C TRP A 180 3.93 28.58 -19.38
N ARG A 181 4.23 27.28 -19.31
CA ARG A 181 3.49 26.24 -20.04
C ARG A 181 2.57 25.52 -19.06
N LYS A 182 1.34 25.29 -19.48
CA LYS A 182 0.35 24.56 -18.69
C LYS A 182 0.83 23.12 -18.51
N ASP A 183 0.71 22.61 -17.28
CA ASP A 183 1.00 21.20 -17.00
C ASP A 183 0.06 20.30 -17.82
N HIS A 184 0.64 19.44 -18.66
CA HIS A 184 -0.05 18.46 -19.49
C HIS A 184 -0.02 17.05 -18.89
N GLY A 185 0.08 16.91 -17.57
CA GLY A 185 -0.06 15.61 -16.92
C GLY A 185 -1.52 15.11 -16.90
N LYS A 186 -1.73 13.85 -17.31
CA LYS A 186 -3.05 13.18 -17.27
C LYS A 186 -3.41 12.61 -15.89
N GLY A 187 -2.58 12.88 -14.89
CA GLY A 187 -2.66 12.35 -13.53
C GLY A 187 -1.28 12.00 -12.97
N ILE A 188 -1.17 11.83 -11.65
CA ILE A 188 0.11 11.56 -10.98
C ILE A 188 0.77 10.31 -11.54
N GLY A 189 2.04 10.43 -11.93
CA GLY A 189 2.83 9.31 -12.47
C GLY A 189 2.48 8.92 -13.91
N ILE A 190 1.54 9.60 -14.57
CA ILE A 190 1.27 9.41 -16.00
C ILE A 190 2.18 10.35 -16.79
N LEU A 191 3.13 9.76 -17.51
CA LEU A 191 4.13 10.47 -18.32
C LEU A 191 3.78 10.39 -19.82
N PRO A 192 4.20 11.36 -20.67
CA PRO A 192 4.99 12.54 -20.33
C PRO A 192 4.22 13.56 -19.50
N ALA A 193 4.95 14.33 -18.70
CA ALA A 193 4.43 15.52 -18.03
C ALA A 193 5.36 16.70 -18.29
N GLU A 194 4.80 17.91 -18.23
CA GLU A 194 5.55 19.15 -18.48
C GLU A 194 5.24 20.19 -17.39
N ALA A 195 6.24 20.99 -17.03
CA ALA A 195 6.06 22.12 -16.14
C ALA A 195 7.04 23.23 -16.47
N SER A 196 6.76 24.44 -15.98
CA SER A 196 7.65 25.59 -16.13
C SER A 196 8.01 26.18 -14.77
N PHE A 197 9.29 26.49 -14.60
CA PHE A 197 9.84 27.03 -13.36
C PHE A 197 10.48 28.39 -13.58
N ASN A 198 10.49 29.25 -12.56
CA ASN A 198 11.17 30.54 -12.60
C ASN A 198 12.68 30.38 -12.84
N ALA A 199 13.19 30.86 -13.99
CA ALA A 199 14.59 30.67 -14.35
C ALA A 199 15.58 31.33 -13.39
N ARG A 200 15.22 32.47 -12.78
CA ARG A 200 16.09 33.14 -11.78
C ARG A 200 16.21 32.31 -10.52
N LYS A 201 15.12 31.65 -10.10
CA LYS A 201 15.12 30.80 -8.91
C LYS A 201 15.87 29.49 -9.14
N VAL A 202 15.74 28.89 -10.32
CA VAL A 202 16.55 27.72 -10.71
C VAL A 202 18.03 28.12 -10.74
N GLY A 203 18.38 29.19 -11.46
CA GLY A 203 19.76 29.64 -11.61
C GLY A 203 20.64 28.56 -12.26
N SER A 204 21.84 28.33 -11.71
CA SER A 204 22.77 27.28 -12.14
C SER A 204 22.54 25.93 -11.43
N SER A 205 21.54 25.82 -10.55
CA SER A 205 21.30 24.62 -9.77
C SER A 205 20.79 23.47 -10.66
N PRO A 206 21.18 22.21 -10.36
CA PRO A 206 20.62 21.07 -11.06
C PRO A 206 19.12 20.93 -10.76
N ILE A 207 18.37 20.46 -11.76
CA ILE A 207 17.05 19.92 -11.55
C ILE A 207 17.20 18.41 -11.66
N GLU A 208 16.82 17.72 -10.59
CA GLU A 208 17.03 16.29 -10.41
C GLU A 208 15.68 15.59 -10.36
N VAL A 209 15.66 14.30 -10.69
CA VAL A 209 14.49 13.44 -10.56
C VAL A 209 14.86 12.25 -9.71
N ARG A 210 13.99 11.89 -8.78
CA ARG A 210 14.07 10.65 -8.02
C ARG A 210 12.68 10.08 -7.73
N GLY A 211 12.65 8.84 -7.25
CA GLY A 211 11.42 8.25 -6.73
C GLY A 211 10.97 8.93 -5.43
N TYR A 212 9.66 8.85 -5.18
CA TYR A 212 9.03 9.22 -3.92
C TYR A 212 9.71 8.54 -2.72
N ARG A 213 9.88 9.29 -1.63
CA ARG A 213 10.40 8.80 -0.34
C ARG A 213 9.44 9.13 0.79
N SER A 214 9.37 8.25 1.78
CA SER A 214 8.60 8.52 3.01
C SER A 214 9.11 9.79 3.69
N GLY A 215 8.18 10.66 4.10
CA GLY A 215 8.51 11.97 4.68
C GLY A 215 8.57 13.11 3.66
N ASP A 216 8.53 12.83 2.35
CA ASP A 216 8.48 13.88 1.32
C ASP A 216 7.29 14.82 1.52
N ARG A 217 7.53 16.11 1.33
CA ARG A 217 6.50 17.16 1.41
C ARG A 217 6.62 18.16 0.27
N ILE A 218 5.48 18.63 -0.19
CA ILE A 218 5.36 19.72 -1.18
C ILE A 218 4.38 20.75 -0.65
N ALA A 219 4.62 22.02 -0.97
CA ALA A 219 3.62 23.10 -0.82
C ALA A 219 3.01 23.35 -2.21
N PRO A 220 1.87 22.74 -2.57
CA PRO A 220 1.36 22.80 -3.94
C PRO A 220 0.95 24.23 -4.33
N LEU A 221 1.24 24.62 -5.57
CA LEU A 221 0.80 25.90 -6.13
C LEU A 221 -0.74 25.97 -6.15
N GLY A 222 -1.30 27.06 -5.60
CA GLY A 222 -2.75 27.28 -5.51
C GLY A 222 -3.46 26.59 -4.34
N MET A 223 -2.72 25.97 -3.41
CA MET A 223 -3.26 25.43 -2.15
C MET A 223 -2.55 26.06 -0.97
N GLU A 224 -3.18 26.18 0.20
CA GLU A 224 -2.53 26.64 1.43
C GLU A 224 -1.73 25.52 2.12
N GLY A 225 -0.70 25.92 2.87
CA GLY A 225 0.14 25.00 3.65
C GLY A 225 1.04 24.05 2.83
N SER A 226 1.63 23.09 3.54
CA SER A 226 2.46 22.01 3.00
C SER A 226 1.74 20.67 3.22
N ARG A 227 1.81 19.76 2.25
CA ARG A 227 1.22 18.43 2.32
C ARG A 227 2.29 17.34 2.21
N LYS A 228 2.10 16.23 2.93
CA LYS A 228 2.92 15.04 2.72
C LYS A 228 2.56 14.42 1.37
N LEU A 229 3.56 13.99 0.61
CA LEU A 229 3.32 13.25 -0.63
C LEU A 229 2.55 11.97 -0.34
N GLN A 230 2.83 11.29 0.78
CA GLN A 230 2.09 10.08 1.18
C GLN A 230 0.57 10.28 1.22
N ASP A 231 0.11 11.41 1.78
CA ASP A 231 -1.32 11.73 1.90
C ASP A 231 -1.90 12.06 0.53
N ILE A 232 -1.17 12.84 -0.29
CA ILE A 232 -1.57 13.13 -1.68
C ILE A 232 -1.76 11.82 -2.48
N LEU A 233 -0.81 10.90 -2.39
CA LEU A 233 -0.86 9.62 -3.10
C LEU A 233 -2.01 8.72 -2.62
N THR A 234 -2.32 8.78 -1.33
CA THR A 234 -3.48 8.08 -0.75
C THR A 234 -4.80 8.67 -1.24
N ASP A 235 -4.94 10.00 -1.24
CA ASP A 235 -6.16 10.69 -1.72
C ASP A 235 -6.43 10.42 -3.20
N GLN A 236 -5.36 10.34 -4.01
CA GLN A 236 -5.42 9.97 -5.42
C GLN A 236 -5.61 8.46 -5.63
N LYS A 237 -5.81 7.69 -4.56
CA LYS A 237 -6.04 6.24 -4.55
C LYS A 237 -4.92 5.45 -5.24
N ILE A 238 -3.68 5.94 -5.17
CA ILE A 238 -2.54 5.29 -5.79
C ILE A 238 -2.04 4.16 -4.87
N PRO A 239 -2.09 2.89 -5.32
CA PRO A 239 -1.66 1.75 -4.52
C PRO A 239 -0.18 1.83 -4.16
N ARG A 240 0.19 1.29 -3.00
CA ARG A 240 1.54 1.39 -2.42
C ARG A 240 2.63 0.88 -3.38
N ALA A 241 2.38 -0.23 -4.07
CA ALA A 241 3.31 -0.82 -5.04
C ALA A 241 3.64 0.13 -6.20
N GLN A 242 2.71 0.99 -6.61
CA GLN A 242 2.94 1.95 -7.70
C GLN A 242 3.70 3.20 -7.25
N ARG A 243 3.77 3.47 -5.93
CA ARG A 243 4.34 4.73 -5.41
C ARG A 243 5.85 4.82 -5.60
N ALA A 244 6.55 3.68 -5.64
CA ALA A 244 7.99 3.63 -5.93
C ALA A 244 8.32 4.19 -7.33
N ASN A 245 7.36 4.08 -8.26
CA ASN A 245 7.50 4.50 -9.66
C ASN A 245 7.01 5.92 -9.93
N ILE A 246 6.71 6.70 -8.89
CA ILE A 246 6.26 8.08 -9.04
C ILE A 246 7.48 9.02 -9.03
N PRO A 247 7.76 9.73 -10.13
CA PRO A 247 8.83 10.69 -10.15
C PRO A 247 8.51 11.88 -9.25
N VAL A 248 9.54 12.39 -8.60
CA VAL A 248 9.52 13.64 -7.84
C VAL A 248 10.67 14.49 -8.35
N VAL A 249 10.37 15.72 -8.76
CA VAL A 249 11.35 16.63 -9.33
C VAL A 249 11.83 17.61 -8.27
N ILE A 250 13.16 17.74 -8.17
CA ILE A 250 13.85 18.42 -7.08
C ILE A 250 14.80 19.47 -7.64
N CYS A 251 14.86 20.62 -6.97
CA CYS A 251 15.90 21.60 -7.22
C CYS A 251 16.29 22.23 -5.88
N ARG A 252 17.60 22.37 -5.64
CA ARG A 252 18.16 22.90 -4.37
C ARG A 252 17.67 22.14 -3.12
N GLY A 253 17.49 20.82 -3.24
CA GLY A 253 17.00 19.97 -2.14
C GLY A 253 15.51 20.11 -1.83
N GLU A 254 14.77 20.97 -2.54
CA GLU A 254 13.33 21.13 -2.39
C GLU A 254 12.58 20.37 -3.49
N ILE A 255 11.43 19.79 -3.14
CA ILE A 255 10.51 19.23 -4.14
C ILE A 255 9.82 20.39 -4.84
N ILE A 256 10.13 20.56 -6.13
CA ILE A 256 9.61 21.67 -6.95
C ILE A 256 8.42 21.27 -7.81
N TRP A 257 8.22 19.97 -8.02
CA TRP A 257 7.12 19.46 -8.84
C TRP A 257 6.85 17.98 -8.57
N LEU A 258 5.57 17.67 -8.45
CA LEU A 258 5.04 16.32 -8.53
C LEU A 258 4.33 16.18 -9.89
N PRO A 259 4.96 15.53 -10.90
CA PRO A 259 4.43 15.38 -12.25
C PRO A 259 3.02 14.82 -12.28
N GLY A 260 2.13 15.50 -13.03
CA GLY A 260 0.71 15.17 -13.12
C GLY A 260 -0.11 15.51 -11.88
N TYR A 261 0.49 16.19 -10.90
CA TYR A 261 -0.21 16.82 -9.79
C TYR A 261 -0.12 18.34 -9.88
N ARG A 262 0.96 18.92 -9.34
CA ARG A 262 1.19 20.37 -9.20
C ARG A 262 2.67 20.68 -9.01
N THR A 263 3.07 21.87 -9.44
CA THR A 263 4.35 22.49 -9.06
C THR A 263 4.29 23.02 -7.61
N ALA A 264 5.44 23.24 -7.01
CA ALA A 264 5.56 23.84 -5.69
C ALA A 264 5.40 25.37 -5.76
N ARG A 265 4.76 25.94 -4.73
CA ARG A 265 4.61 27.38 -4.56
C ARG A 265 5.97 28.07 -4.39
N GLY A 266 6.08 29.26 -4.93
CA GLY A 266 7.31 30.04 -5.02
C GLY A 266 8.25 29.62 -6.15
N TRP A 267 7.89 28.60 -6.96
CA TRP A 267 8.67 28.17 -8.13
C TRP A 267 8.00 28.54 -9.46
N GLU A 268 6.82 29.16 -9.41
CA GLU A 268 6.05 29.63 -10.56
C GLU A 268 6.76 30.72 -11.38
N VAL A 269 6.53 30.67 -12.69
CA VAL A 269 6.95 31.72 -13.62
C VAL A 269 6.14 32.98 -13.34
N GLN A 270 6.81 34.13 -13.27
CA GLN A 270 6.18 35.41 -12.98
C GLN A 270 5.74 36.09 -14.28
N GLY A 271 4.44 36.08 -14.56
CA GLY A 271 3.84 36.69 -15.75
C GLY A 271 4.13 35.93 -17.07
N ASP A 272 3.44 36.35 -18.13
CA ASP A 272 3.48 35.67 -19.43
C ASP A 272 4.82 35.81 -20.16
N THR A 273 5.66 36.76 -19.74
CA THR A 273 7.00 37.02 -20.33
C THR A 273 8.14 36.68 -19.36
N GLY A 274 7.85 36.10 -18.20
CA GLY A 274 8.85 35.75 -17.20
C GLY A 274 9.86 34.73 -17.75
N LYS A 275 11.16 34.94 -17.52
CA LYS A 275 12.18 33.95 -17.89
C LYS A 275 11.92 32.63 -17.15
N SER A 276 11.85 31.55 -17.90
CA SER A 276 11.46 30.24 -17.39
C SER A 276 12.43 29.13 -17.82
N VAL A 277 12.39 28.03 -17.07
CA VAL A 277 12.96 26.75 -17.46
C VAL A 277 11.78 25.81 -17.68
N HIS A 278 11.58 25.37 -18.91
CA HIS A 278 10.59 24.36 -19.24
C HIS A 278 11.21 22.99 -19.01
N ALA A 279 10.56 22.19 -18.19
CA ALA A 279 10.97 20.84 -17.87
C ALA A 279 9.94 19.86 -18.43
N ARG A 280 10.42 18.80 -19.08
CA ARG A 280 9.62 17.68 -19.53
C ARG A 280 10.21 16.40 -18.97
N ILE A 281 9.34 15.60 -18.37
CA ILE A 281 9.71 14.31 -17.80
C ILE A 281 9.02 13.19 -18.55
N GLU A 282 9.83 12.23 -18.96
CA GLU A 282 9.42 11.06 -19.73
C GLU A 282 9.95 9.79 -19.07
N GLN A 283 9.30 8.67 -19.36
CA GLN A 283 9.83 7.37 -18.97
C GLN A 283 10.97 7.03 -19.94
N THR A 284 12.14 6.63 -19.42
CA THR A 284 13.22 6.18 -20.28
C THR A 284 12.72 5.00 -21.12
N PRO A 285 12.97 4.97 -22.45
CA PRO A 285 12.61 3.83 -23.28
C PRO A 285 13.17 2.55 -22.67
N ALA A 286 12.36 1.49 -22.59
CA ALA A 286 12.88 0.18 -22.25
C ALA A 286 13.89 -0.21 -23.33
N GLY A 287 15.16 -0.32 -22.94
CA GLY A 287 16.21 -0.89 -23.77
C GLY A 287 16.06 -2.40 -23.91
#